data_AF-A0A1F1Z763-F1
#
_entry.id   AF-A0A1F1Z763-F1
#
_cell.length_a   1.000
_cell.length_b   1.000
_cell.length_c   1.000
_cell.angle_alpha   90.00
_cell.angle_beta   90.00
_cell.angle_gamma   90.00
#
_symmetry.space_group_name_H-M   'P 1'
#
loop_
_entity.id
_entity.type
_entity.pdbx_description
1 polymer ?
#
loop_
_entity_poly.entity_id
_entity_poly.type
_entity_poly.pdbx_seq_one_letter_code
_entity_poly.pdbx_strand_id
1 'polypeptide(L)'
;MTPHFFEFAEIGCKITTRWLGFIESEEDTATVRLRANELNRFMPLVRTHPITRSDNSTIVLLEAPLFAPHGVSDGQLKAMLQFYFSTIHDLQGDLRKTLPHIPDETPPTGGNETTDADATGTTEA
;
A
#
# COMPACT_ATOMS: atom_id res chain seq x y z
N MET A 1 -2.33 -8.27 6.67
CA MET A 1 -2.22 -6.90 7.18
C MET A 1 -1.35 -6.13 6.20
N THR A 2 -1.90 -5.14 5.49
CA THR A 2 -1.16 -4.39 4.46
C THR A 2 -0.30 -3.32 5.14
N PRO A 3 1.00 -3.16 4.80
CA PRO A 3 1.79 -2.09 5.37
C PRO A 3 1.27 -0.72 4.88
N HIS A 4 1.10 0.21 5.81
CA HIS A 4 0.75 1.60 5.55
C HIS A 4 1.92 2.48 5.99
N PHE A 5 2.32 3.43 5.16
CA PHE A 5 3.39 4.38 5.46
C PHE A 5 2.80 5.78 5.63
N PHE A 6 3.31 6.51 6.65
CA PHE A 6 2.96 7.89 6.93
C PHE A 6 4.15 8.79 6.61
N GLU A 7 3.93 9.79 5.76
CA GLU A 7 4.92 10.81 5.45
C GLU A 7 4.42 12.17 5.96
N PHE A 8 5.28 12.90 6.68
CA PHE A 8 5.02 14.25 7.19
C PHE A 8 5.79 15.26 6.33
N ALA A 9 5.10 16.25 5.79
CA ALA A 9 5.67 17.41 5.10
C ALA A 9 5.29 18.70 5.84
N GLU A 10 5.98 19.81 5.58
CA GLU A 10 5.72 21.11 6.23
C GLU A 10 4.25 21.59 6.14
N ILE A 11 3.48 21.07 5.17
CA ILE A 11 2.10 21.48 4.86
C ILE A 11 1.04 20.42 5.16
N GLY A 12 1.41 19.23 5.67
CA GLY A 12 0.46 18.16 5.96
C GLY A 12 1.08 16.77 6.07
N CYS A 13 0.24 15.73 6.12
CA CYS A 13 0.71 14.34 6.03
C CYS A 13 -0.09 13.56 5.00
N LYS A 14 0.44 12.44 4.51
CA LYS A 14 -0.33 11.51 3.65
C LYS A 14 -0.21 10.08 4.14
N ILE A 15 -1.29 9.33 3.96
CA ILE A 15 -1.30 7.88 4.13
C ILE A 15 -1.04 7.28 2.76
N THR A 16 0.02 6.49 2.64
CA THR A 16 0.33 5.76 1.41
C THR A 16 0.25 4.26 1.66
N THR A 17 -0.44 3.54 0.80
CA THR A 17 -0.44 2.08 0.79
C THR A 17 -0.32 1.54 -0.63
N ARG A 18 0.23 0.34 -0.74
CA ARG A 18 0.32 -0.39 -2.00
C ARG A 18 -0.77 -1.46 -2.03
N TRP A 19 -1.49 -1.59 -3.14
CA TRP A 19 -2.20 -2.84 -3.43
C TRP A 19 -1.18 -3.92 -3.80
N LEU A 20 -1.30 -5.08 -3.16
CA LEU A 20 -0.27 -6.13 -3.17
C LEU A 20 -0.26 -6.95 -4.46
N GLY A 21 -1.19 -6.70 -5.40
CA GLY A 21 -1.14 -7.28 -6.73
C GLY A 21 0.11 -6.86 -7.50
N PHE A 22 0.72 -7.81 -8.19
CA PHE A 22 1.84 -7.58 -9.10
C PHE A 22 1.37 -7.88 -10.54
N ILE A 23 1.43 -6.87 -11.40
CA ILE A 23 0.85 -6.95 -12.75
C ILE A 23 1.99 -6.95 -13.78
N GLU A 24 2.13 -8.03 -14.53
CA GLU A 24 3.15 -8.14 -15.59
C GLU A 24 2.56 -7.97 -17.00
N SER A 25 1.26 -8.25 -17.15
CA SER A 25 0.57 -8.15 -18.44
C SER A 25 0.27 -6.70 -18.82
N GLU A 26 0.50 -6.36 -20.09
CA GLU A 26 0.14 -5.06 -20.66
C GLU A 26 -1.38 -4.84 -20.68
N GLU A 27 -2.16 -5.90 -20.94
CA GLU A 27 -3.62 -5.85 -20.93
C GLU A 27 -4.18 -5.57 -19.52
N ASP A 28 -3.65 -6.25 -18.51
CA ASP A 28 -4.03 -6.03 -17.12
C ASP A 28 -3.57 -4.64 -16.65
N THR A 29 -2.42 -4.18 -17.13
CA THR A 29 -1.93 -2.82 -16.88
C THR A 29 -2.88 -1.76 -17.47
N ALA A 30 -3.38 -1.97 -18.69
CA ALA A 30 -4.36 -1.07 -19.29
C ALA A 30 -5.68 -1.09 -18.49
N THR A 31 -6.12 -2.27 -18.07
CA THR A 31 -7.33 -2.47 -17.27
C THR A 31 -7.24 -1.75 -15.92
N VAL A 32 -6.14 -1.91 -15.19
CA VAL A 32 -5.95 -1.26 -13.89
C VAL A 32 -5.84 0.26 -14.02
N ARG A 33 -5.26 0.77 -15.12
CA ARG A 33 -5.20 2.20 -15.41
C ARG A 33 -6.58 2.79 -15.65
N LEU A 34 -7.42 2.11 -16.44
CA LEU A 34 -8.80 2.54 -16.65
C LEU A 34 -9.56 2.57 -15.33
N ARG A 35 -9.46 1.50 -14.54
CA ARG A 35 -10.15 1.43 -13.24
C ARG A 35 -9.66 2.49 -12.27
N ALA A 36 -8.35 2.75 -12.19
CA ALA A 36 -7.81 3.80 -11.35
C ALA A 36 -8.36 5.18 -11.71
N ASN A 37 -8.53 5.48 -13.00
CA ASN A 37 -9.15 6.74 -13.45
C ASN A 37 -10.61 6.85 -13.01
N GLU A 38 -11.38 5.76 -13.07
CA GLU A 38 -12.75 5.72 -12.55
C GLU A 38 -12.78 5.97 -11.04
N LEU A 39 -11.96 5.24 -10.28
CA LEU A 39 -11.88 5.39 -8.82
C LEU A 39 -11.50 6.82 -8.43
N ASN A 40 -10.52 7.43 -9.12
CA ASN A 40 -10.10 8.81 -8.90
C ASN A 40 -11.20 9.84 -9.19
N ARG A 41 -12.15 9.52 -10.07
CA ARG A 41 -13.31 10.37 -10.37
C ARG A 41 -14.38 10.28 -9.29
N PHE A 42 -14.62 9.09 -8.73
CA PHE A 42 -15.65 8.86 -7.73
C PHE A 42 -15.18 9.16 -6.29
N MET A 43 -13.89 8.97 -6.01
CA MET A 43 -13.32 9.13 -4.67
C MET A 43 -12.20 10.19 -4.71
N PRO A 44 -12.53 11.49 -4.61
CA PRO A 44 -11.54 12.56 -4.74
C PRO A 44 -10.57 12.64 -3.56
N LEU A 45 -10.91 12.04 -2.42
CA LEU A 45 -10.14 12.09 -1.17
C LEU A 45 -9.04 11.01 -1.07
N VAL A 46 -9.08 9.99 -1.93
CA VAL A 46 -8.05 8.95 -2.00
C VAL A 46 -7.67 8.78 -3.47
N ARG A 47 -6.40 8.97 -3.78
CA ARG A 47 -5.88 8.87 -5.13
C ARG A 47 -5.31 7.49 -5.40
N THR A 48 -5.66 6.93 -6.54
CA THR A 48 -5.19 5.64 -7.05
C THR A 48 -4.18 5.89 -8.17
N HIS A 49 -2.97 5.38 -8.01
CA HIS A 49 -1.85 5.60 -8.91
C HIS A 49 -1.27 4.26 -9.38
N PRO A 50 -1.58 3.82 -10.60
CA PRO A 50 -0.83 2.76 -11.26
C PRO A 50 0.55 3.28 -11.63
N ILE A 51 1.59 2.61 -11.15
CA ILE A 51 3.00 2.95 -11.40
C ILE A 51 3.65 1.78 -12.11
N THR A 52 4.12 2.02 -13.33
CA THR A 52 4.95 1.07 -14.08
C THR A 52 6.41 1.23 -13.64
N ARG A 53 7.00 0.13 -13.19
CA ARG A 53 8.39 0.04 -12.73
C ARG A 53 9.33 -0.17 -13.92
N SER A 54 10.64 -0.11 -13.64
CA SER A 54 11.69 -0.31 -14.66
C SER A 54 11.74 -1.71 -15.26
N ASP A 55 11.15 -2.70 -14.59
CA ASP A 55 11.03 -4.09 -15.05
C ASP A 55 9.74 -4.34 -15.87
N ASN A 56 9.06 -3.28 -16.31
CA ASN A 56 7.75 -3.29 -16.97
C ASN A 56 6.58 -3.82 -16.14
N SER A 57 6.79 -4.19 -14.88
CA SER A 57 5.67 -4.52 -13.99
C SER A 57 4.92 -3.27 -13.56
N THR A 58 3.63 -3.42 -13.28
CA THR A 58 2.79 -2.36 -12.74
C THR A 58 2.36 -2.69 -11.31
N ILE A 59 2.50 -1.72 -10.42
CA ILE A 59 1.93 -1.72 -9.07
C ILE A 59 0.89 -0.62 -8.95
N VAL A 60 0.03 -0.70 -7.94
CA VAL A 60 -0.93 0.37 -7.64
C VAL A 60 -0.68 0.93 -6.24
N LEU A 61 -0.45 2.24 -6.16
CA LEU A 61 -0.43 2.98 -4.91
C LEU A 61 -1.79 3.65 -4.67
N LEU A 62 -2.18 3.70 -3.41
CA LEU A 62 -3.34 4.43 -2.90
C LEU A 62 -2.82 5.47 -1.92
N GLU A 63 -3.13 6.73 -2.18
CA GLU A 63 -2.68 7.87 -1.39
C GLU A 63 -3.86 8.67 -0.86
N ALA A 64 -3.92 8.86 0.45
CA ALA A 64 -4.91 9.72 1.10
C ALA A 64 -4.19 10.92 1.72
N PRO A 65 -4.24 12.11 1.08
CA PRO A 65 -3.65 13.31 1.65
C PRO A 65 -4.49 13.85 2.81
N LEU A 66 -3.82 14.22 3.90
CA LEU A 66 -4.39 14.85 5.09
C LEU A 66 -3.86 16.29 5.19
N PHE A 67 -4.74 17.24 4.91
CA PHE A 67 -4.47 18.66 5.10
C PHE A 67 -5.32 19.19 6.25
N ALA A 68 -4.67 19.58 7.35
CA ALA A 68 -5.30 20.12 8.55
C ALA A 68 -4.74 21.52 8.86
N PRO A 69 -5.20 22.59 8.15
CA PRO A 69 -4.60 23.92 8.21
C PRO A 69 -4.69 24.61 9.59
N HIS A 70 -5.59 24.16 10.47
CA HIS A 70 -5.80 24.75 11.80
C HIS A 70 -5.54 23.78 12.95
N GLY A 71 -4.81 22.69 12.68
CA GLY A 71 -4.69 21.58 13.62
C GLY A 71 -6.01 20.81 13.78
N VAL A 72 -5.93 19.60 14.31
CA VAL A 72 -7.09 18.75 14.61
C VAL A 72 -6.93 18.22 16.03
N SER A 73 -8.04 18.03 16.74
CA SER A 73 -8.01 17.31 18.02
C SER A 73 -7.75 15.82 17.78
N ASP A 74 -7.26 15.10 18.79
CA ASP A 74 -6.99 13.66 18.71
C ASP A 74 -8.22 12.85 18.29
N GLY A 75 -9.41 13.24 18.76
CA GLY A 75 -10.68 12.61 18.37
C GLY A 75 -11.00 12.80 16.89
N GLN A 76 -10.77 14.01 16.36
CA GLN A 76 -10.95 14.30 14.93
C GLN A 76 -9.93 13.54 14.09
N LEU A 77 -8.65 13.55 14.50
CA LEU A 77 -7.60 12.79 13.84
C LEU A 77 -7.95 11.30 13.77
N LYS A 78 -8.36 10.70 14.89
CA LYS A 78 -8.75 9.29 14.95
C LYS A 78 -9.90 8.98 13.98
N ALA A 79 -10.94 9.82 13.95
CA ALA A 79 -12.08 9.64 13.04
C ALA A 79 -11.66 9.74 11.57
N MET A 80 -10.79 10.70 11.23
CA MET A 80 -10.25 10.86 9.87
C MET A 80 -9.42 9.64 9.45
N LEU A 81 -8.53 9.16 10.32
CA LEU A 81 -7.73 7.96 10.05
C LEU A 81 -8.61 6.73 9.81
N GLN A 82 -9.64 6.52 10.66
CA GLN A 82 -10.60 5.43 10.48
C GLN A 82 -11.31 5.52 9.12
N PHE A 83 -11.79 6.70 8.76
CA PHE A 83 -12.42 6.94 7.46
C PHE A 83 -11.48 6.58 6.28
N TYR A 84 -10.23 7.05 6.33
CA TYR A 84 -9.27 6.79 5.26
C TYR A 84 -8.90 5.31 5.16
N PHE A 85 -8.66 4.63 6.29
CA PHE A 85 -8.36 3.19 6.26
C PHE A 85 -9.53 2.36 5.72
N SER A 86 -10.77 2.64 6.14
CA SER A 86 -11.96 2.00 5.57
C SER A 86 -12.06 2.23 4.07
N THR A 87 -11.92 3.48 3.62
CA THR A 87 -11.96 3.84 2.20
C THR A 87 -10.89 3.11 1.39
N ILE A 88 -9.65 3.09 1.90
CA ILE A 88 -8.53 2.41 1.26
C ILE A 88 -8.81 0.91 1.13
N HIS A 89 -9.38 0.27 2.16
CA HIS A 89 -9.74 -1.15 2.11
C HIS A 89 -10.82 -1.44 1.06
N ASP A 90 -11.82 -0.57 0.93
CA ASP A 90 -12.85 -0.70 -0.09
C ASP A 90 -12.25 -0.58 -1.51
N LEU A 91 -11.37 0.40 -1.72
CA LEU A 91 -10.67 0.57 -3.00
C LEU A 91 -9.77 -0.63 -3.34
N GLN A 92 -9.07 -1.20 -2.36
CA GLN A 92 -8.33 -2.45 -2.55
C GLN A 92 -9.25 -3.62 -2.92
N GLY A 93 -10.42 -3.71 -2.28
CA GLY A 93 -11.44 -4.70 -2.62
C GLY A 93 -11.90 -4.57 -4.08
N ASP A 94 -12.10 -3.35 -4.55
CA ASP A 94 -12.48 -3.08 -5.94
C ASP A 94 -11.38 -3.41 -6.94
N LEU A 95 -10.11 -3.13 -6.61
CA LEU A 95 -8.98 -3.51 -7.44
C LEU A 95 -8.86 -5.05 -7.56
N ARG A 96 -9.02 -5.78 -6.45
CA ARG A 96 -9.05 -7.26 -6.46
C ARG A 96 -10.18 -7.82 -7.31
N LYS A 97 -11.37 -7.23 -7.28
CA LYS A 97 -12.50 -7.65 -8.13
C LYS A 97 -12.25 -7.37 -9.61
N THR A 98 -11.48 -6.32 -9.90
CA THR A 98 -11.15 -5.93 -11.29
C THR A 98 -10.17 -6.91 -11.93
N LEU A 99 -9.18 -7.38 -11.17
CA LEU A 99 -8.17 -8.34 -11.62
C LEU A 99 -8.11 -9.54 -10.66
N PRO A 100 -9.13 -10.42 -10.66
CA PRO A 100 -9.24 -11.50 -9.68
C PRO A 100 -8.18 -12.60 -9.84
N HIS A 101 -7.54 -12.68 -11.01
CA HIS A 101 -6.46 -13.62 -11.31
C HIS A 101 -5.09 -13.15 -10.82
N ILE A 102 -4.95 -11.89 -10.39
CA ILE A 102 -3.70 -11.37 -9.83
C ILE A 102 -3.66 -11.66 -8.33
N PRO A 103 -2.72 -12.47 -7.84
CA PRO A 103 -2.61 -12.75 -6.42
C PRO A 103 -2.12 -11.52 -5.66
N ASP A 104 -2.66 -11.30 -4.46
CA ASP A 104 -2.03 -10.39 -3.51
C ASP A 104 -0.72 -11.03 -3.02
N GLU A 105 0.40 -10.30 -3.09
CA GLU A 105 1.60 -10.65 -2.33
C GLU A 105 1.22 -10.74 -0.84
N THR A 106 1.06 -11.93 -0.28
CA THR A 106 1.05 -12.08 1.17
C THR A 106 2.43 -11.66 1.67
N PRO A 107 2.55 -10.79 2.69
CA PRO A 107 3.84 -10.51 3.29
C PRO A 107 4.47 -11.86 3.67
N PRO A 108 5.80 -12.06 3.44
CA PRO A 108 6.44 -13.30 3.83
C PRO A 108 6.16 -13.50 5.32
N THR A 109 5.47 -14.59 5.66
CA THR A 109 5.39 -15.05 7.04
C THR A 109 6.84 -15.31 7.43
N GLY A 110 7.44 -14.39 8.19
CA GLY A 110 8.84 -14.48 8.58
C GLY A 110 9.08 -15.82 9.24
N GLY A 111 9.75 -16.72 8.51
CA GLY A 111 10.43 -17.84 9.12
C GLY A 111 11.53 -17.25 9.97
N ASN A 112 11.38 -17.32 11.29
CA ASN A 112 12.52 -17.32 12.19
C ASN A 112 13.33 -18.59 11.87
N GLU A 113 14.20 -18.52 10.88
CA GLU A 113 15.40 -19.35 10.89
C GLU A 113 16.45 -18.54 11.65
N THR A 114 16.37 -18.62 12.98
CA THR A 114 17.54 -18.43 13.81
C THR A 114 18.51 -19.52 13.37
N THR A 115 19.47 -19.18 12.52
CA THR A 115 20.66 -20.02 12.38
C THR A 115 21.33 -19.97 13.75
N ASP A 116 21.08 -21.00 14.56
CA ASP A 116 21.87 -21.29 15.74
C ASP A 116 23.33 -21.30 15.28
N ALA A 117 24.08 -20.29 15.72
CA ALA A 117 25.52 -20.29 15.61
C ALA A 117 26.00 -21.46 16.48
N ASP A 118 26.34 -22.55 15.81
CA ASP A 118 26.93 -23.73 16.41
C ASP A 118 28.17 -23.32 17.21
N ALA A 119 28.02 -23.37 18.53
CA ALA A 119 29.10 -23.19 19.48
C ALA A 119 29.79 -24.54 19.67
N THR A 120 30.87 -24.79 18.92
CA THR A 120 31.85 -25.83 19.30
C THR A 120 33.27 -25.49 18.83
N GLY A 121 34.18 -25.25 19.80
CA GLY A 121 35.56 -25.79 19.72
C GLY A 121 36.75 -24.83 19.51
N THR A 122 37.18 -24.21 20.61
CA THR A 122 38.57 -24.04 21.10
C THR A 122 39.77 -24.42 20.20
N THR A 123 40.70 -23.47 19.96
CA THR A 123 42.14 -23.60 20.32
C THR A 123 42.88 -22.26 20.18
N GLU A 124 43.26 -21.64 21.31
CA GLU A 124 44.38 -20.71 21.38
C GLU A 124 45.67 -21.48 21.67
N ALA A 125 46.78 -20.96 21.16
CA ALA A 125 48.14 -21.48 21.24
C ALA A 125 48.83 -21.20 22.59
#